data_AF-A0A6A5VGS6-F1
#
_entry.id   AF-A0A6A5VGS6-F1
#
_cell.length_a   1.000
_cell.length_b   1.000
_cell.length_c   1.000
_cell.angle_alpha   90.00
_cell.angle_beta   90.00
_cell.angle_gamma   90.00
#
_symmetry.space_group_name_H-M   'P 1'
#
loop_
_entity.id
_entity.type
_entity.pdbx_description
1 polymer ?
#
loop_
_entity_poly.entity_id
_entity_poly.type
_entity_poly.pdbx_seq_one_letter_code
_entity_poly.pdbx_strand_id
1 'polypeptide(L)' 'IILKWTTAIDRVRHLANSKLKYRLYFKLLHRKITEYHLKARDIYNIDKKGFLIGLIGRSKRIFSRR' A
#
# COMPACT_ATOMS: atom_id res chain seq x y z
N ILE A 1 -17.91 -10.68 16.17
CA ILE A 1 -17.10 -10.82 14.93
C ILE A 1 -17.54 -9.72 13.95
N ILE A 2 -16.62 -8.91 13.42
CA ILE A 2 -16.91 -7.89 12.41
C ILE A 2 -16.39 -8.39 11.05
N LEU A 3 -17.20 -8.27 10.01
CA LEU A 3 -16.86 -8.67 8.65
C LEU A 3 -16.72 -7.43 7.77
N LYS A 4 -15.62 -7.30 7.04
CA LYS A 4 -15.39 -6.21 6.09
C LYS A 4 -14.89 -6.74 4.76
N TRP A 5 -15.54 -6.35 3.68
CA TRP A 5 -15.12 -6.71 2.32
C TRP A 5 -14.07 -5.74 1.81
N THR A 6 -12.99 -6.25 1.23
CA THR A 6 -12.03 -5.41 0.49
C THR A 6 -12.48 -5.29 -0.96
N THR A 7 -12.54 -4.07 -1.48
CA THR A 7 -12.69 -3.83 -2.91
C THR A 7 -11.37 -4.08 -3.62
N ALA A 8 -11.45 -4.59 -4.86
CA ALA A 8 -10.27 -4.78 -5.69
C ALA A 8 -9.61 -3.42 -5.93
N ILE A 9 -8.31 -3.36 -5.66
CA ILE A 9 -7.47 -2.17 -5.85
C ILE A 9 -7.56 -1.65 -7.29
N ASP A 10 -7.90 -2.53 -8.24
CA ASP A 10 -7.69 -2.36 -9.67
C ASP A 10 -8.53 -1.23 -10.33
N ARG A 11 -9.81 -1.09 -9.98
CA ARG A 11 -10.71 -0.14 -10.67
C ARG A 11 -10.37 1.33 -10.41
N VAL A 12 -9.85 1.66 -9.22
CA VAL A 12 -9.47 3.04 -8.85
C VAL A 12 -8.04 3.35 -9.29
N ARG A 13 -7.18 2.33 -9.40
CA ARG A 13 -5.75 2.48 -9.70
C ARG A 13 -5.49 3.05 -11.11
N HIS A 14 -6.23 2.57 -12.11
CA HIS A 14 -6.08 3.06 -13.49
C HIS A 14 -6.42 4.55 -13.63
N LEU A 15 -7.46 5.02 -12.95
CA LEU A 15 -7.84 6.44 -12.95
C LEU A 15 -6.87 7.31 -12.13
N ALA A 16 -6.18 6.72 -11.15
CA ALA A 16 -5.23 7.43 -10.29
C ALA A 16 -3.78 7.42 -10.83
N ASN A 17 -3.50 6.66 -11.90
CA ASN A 17 -2.17 6.56 -12.50
C ASN A 17 -1.76 7.88 -13.16
N SER A 18 -0.90 8.63 -12.49
CA SER A 18 -0.32 9.87 -13.01
C SER A 18 1.18 9.92 -12.75
N LYS A 19 1.95 10.12 -13.83
CA LYS A 19 3.41 10.29 -13.77
C LYS A 19 3.82 11.40 -12.79
N LEU A 20 3.08 12.50 -12.76
CA LEU A 20 3.35 13.62 -11.86
C LEU A 20 3.18 13.21 -10.40
N LYS A 21 2.09 12.49 -10.07
CA LYS A 21 1.85 12.00 -8.71
C LYS A 21 2.96 11.06 -8.24
N TYR A 22 3.40 10.14 -9.10
CA TYR A 22 4.54 9.27 -8.79
C TYR A 22 5.82 10.05 -8.56
N ARG A 23 6.15 11.02 -9.43
CA ARG A 23 7.34 11.86 -9.24
C ARG A 23 7.31 12.62 -7.91
N LEU A 24 6.16 13.21 -7.56
CA LEU A 24 5.99 13.94 -6.30
C LEU A 24 6.09 13.01 -5.09
N TYR A 25 5.46 11.82 -5.17
CA TYR A 25 5.53 10.81 -4.12
C TYR A 25 6.98 10.38 -3.85
N PHE A 26 7.73 9.98 -4.89
CA PHE A 26 9.11 9.55 -4.71
C PHE A 26 10.02 10.68 -4.25
N LYS A 27 9.82 11.92 -4.71
CA LYS A 27 10.55 13.09 -4.20
C LYS A 27 10.32 13.29 -2.69
N LEU A 28 9.08 13.17 -2.22
CA LEU A 28 8.75 13.26 -0.81
C LEU A 28 9.36 12.10 0.00
N LEU A 29 9.26 10.88 -0.54
CA LEU A 29 9.80 9.68 0.09
C LEU A 29 11.32 9.79 0.30
N HIS A 30 12.07 10.19 -0.73
CA HIS A 30 13.51 10.39 -0.63
C HIS A 30 13.87 11.44 0.44
N ARG A 31 13.14 12.57 0.47
CA ARG A 31 13.35 13.59 1.49
C ARG A 31 13.18 13.02 2.90
N LYS A 32 12.15 12.20 3.12
CA LYS A 32 11.85 11.59 4.43
C LYS A 32 12.87 10.53 4.83
N ILE A 33 13.36 9.72 3.88
CA ILE A 33 14.45 8.76 4.12
C ILE A 33 15.71 9.50 4.59
N THR A 34 16.07 10.60 3.93
CA THR A 34 17.21 11.43 4.33
C THR A 34 16.99 12.10 5.68
N GLU A 35 15.83 12.74 5.89
CA GLU A 35 15.48 13.48 7.11
C GLU A 35 15.58 12.61 8.37
N TYR A 36 15.10 11.37 8.30
CA TYR A 36 15.10 10.44 9.43
C TYR A 36 16.23 9.42 9.41
N HIS A 37 17.20 9.54 8.49
CA HIS A 37 18.33 8.62 8.34
C HIS A 37 17.91 7.14 8.27
N LEU A 38 16.78 6.86 7.58
CA LEU A 38 16.21 5.52 7.50
C LEU A 38 17.13 4.58 6.73
N LYS A 39 17.36 3.38 7.26
CA LYS A 39 18.07 2.31 6.57
C LYS A 39 17.06 1.39 5.88
N ALA A 40 17.51 0.61 4.90
CA ALA A 40 16.64 -0.32 4.17
C ALA A 40 15.84 -1.26 5.10
N ARG A 41 16.43 -1.68 6.21
CA ARG A 41 15.78 -2.51 7.24
C ARG A 41 14.65 -1.83 8.01
N ASP A 42 14.63 -0.49 8.03
CA ASP A 42 13.61 0.31 8.71
C ASP A 42 12.41 0.60 7.78
N ILE A 43 12.53 0.25 6.49
CA ILE A 43 11.51 0.49 5.48
C ILE A 43 10.73 -0.81 5.27
N TYR A 44 9.45 -0.79 5.65
CA TYR A 44 8.55 -1.91 5.40
C TYR A 44 8.34 -2.10 3.90
N ASN A 45 8.83 -3.21 3.34
CA ASN A 45 8.54 -3.57 1.96
C ASN A 45 7.18 -4.27 1.87
N ILE A 46 6.40 -3.95 0.84
CA ILE A 46 5.24 -4.76 0.45
C ILE A 46 5.80 -6.09 -0.10
N ASP A 47 5.89 -7.08 0.77
CA ASP A 47 6.35 -8.43 0.44
C ASP A 47 5.30 -9.22 -0.37
N LYS A 48 5.57 -10.52 -0.57
CA LYS A 48 4.66 -11.47 -1.24
C LYS A 48 3.23 -11.41 -0.70
N LYS A 49 3.01 -11.09 0.59
CA LYS A 49 1.65 -10.97 1.17
C LYS A 49 0.96 -9.70 0.70
N GLY A 50 1.68 -8.59 0.66
CA GLY A 50 1.19 -7.33 0.10
C GLY A 50 0.91 -7.43 -1.41
N PHE A 51 1.75 -8.18 -2.15
CA PHE A 51 1.48 -8.54 -3.55
C PHE A 51 0.23 -9.41 -3.69
N LEU A 52 0.07 -10.45 -2.84
CA LEU A 52 -1.11 -11.32 -2.85
C LEU A 52 -2.41 -10.53 -2.58
N ILE A 53 -2.36 -9.53 -1.69
CA ILE A 53 -3.51 -8.65 -1.41
C ILE A 53 -3.86 -7.80 -2.65
N GLY A 54 -2.88 -7.45 -3.47
CA GLY A 54 -3.10 -6.78 -4.76
C GLY A 54 -3.70 -7.71 -5.82
N LEU A 55 -3.27 -8.98 -5.84
CA LEU A 55 -3.74 -9.99 -6.79
C LEU A 55 -5.16 -10.49 -6.45
N ILE A 56 -5.45 -10.70 -5.18
CA ILE A 56 -6.74 -11.19 -4.69
C ILE A 56 -7.71 -10.02 -4.65
N GLY A 57 -8.46 -9.83 -5.74
CA GLY A 57 -9.35 -8.68 -5.93
C GLY A 57 -10.37 -8.47 -4.80
N ARG A 58 -11.09 -9.50 -4.36
CA ARG A 58 -12.03 -9.39 -3.23
C ARG A 58 -11.67 -10.38 -2.15
N SER A 59 -11.40 -9.89 -0.94
CA SER A 59 -11.17 -10.70 0.25
C SER A 59 -12.15 -10.30 1.36
N LYS A 60 -12.62 -11.29 2.12
CA LYS A 60 -13.46 -11.07 3.32
C LYS A 60 -12.54 -11.01 4.52
N ARG A 61 -12.39 -9.84 5.14
CA ARG A 61 -11.65 -9.70 6.40
C ARG A 61 -12.58 -9.97 7.58
N ILE A 62 -12.12 -10.83 8.49
CA ILE A 62 -12.82 -11.21 9.72
C ILE A 62 -12.04 -10.61 10.88
N PHE A 63 -12.70 -9.79 11.69
CA PHE A 63 -12.13 -9.20 12.90
C PHE A 63 -12.82 -9.74 14.15
N SER A 64 -12.05 -10.12 15.15
CA SER A 64 -12.59 -10.38 16.48
C SER A 64 -12.89 -9.05 17.18
N ARG A 65 -14.06 -8.94 17.84
CA ARG A 65 -14.34 -7.89 18.81
C ARG A 65 -13.86 -8.46 20.16
N ARG A 66 -12.59 -8.28 20.47
CA ARG A 66 -12.16 -8.23 21.88
C ARG A 66 -12.17 -6.77 22.28
#